data_AF-A0A1V6NRC4-F1
#
_entry.id   AF-A0A1V6NRC4-F1
#
_cell.length_a   1.000
_cell.length_b   1.000
_cell.length_c   1.000
_cell.angle_alpha   90.00
_cell.angle_beta   90.00
_cell.angle_gamma   90.00
#
_symmetry.space_group_name_H-M   'P 1'
#
loop_
_entity.id
_entity.type
_entity.pdbx_description
1 polymer ?
#
loop_
_entity_poly.entity_id
_entity_poly.type
_entity_poly.pdbx_seq_one_letter_code
_entity_poly.pdbx_strand_id
1 'polypeptide(L)'
;MDFLFATPSDVTLTVIEEPSDNDENKTKTALFHADRSKLIASSPFFERMFSSRWEGSGNHDHTLRGDTIKGMEVMLGEIHEVVTKPETVSVADVWYTIKACNKYQLDPKKLMGWFAQWIKWTYKETPARWEDWDFNRQLLFPCHFFDHAKAFQLVSKRLVYNMPGHITEIAPTDSPSFVPMHMPPIVMQQLNAARGRLRTILQRSLFEDVNVAIDSARCDCAARNLFSYMRELHRIGVRPLDSDIHKNCVSDIIDRLKNFDDDKITKSHPASARRCNACSRSWKRVVEHTRREVESYFHGLCLDCMQNHPDENSEYWALNIPRYVYDKTCRIRHGEPTWYFSFMGRRDRNPYRMQS
;
A
#
# COMPACT_ATOMS: atom_id res chain seq x y z
N MET A 1 26.08 -0.78 -23.98
CA MET A 1 24.84 -1.53 -24.30
C MET A 1 24.10 -0.75 -25.39
N ASP A 2 23.36 -1.41 -26.28
CA ASP A 2 22.68 -0.71 -27.37
C ASP A 2 21.20 -1.13 -27.44
N PHE A 3 20.30 -0.16 -27.51
CA PHE A 3 18.85 -0.34 -27.47
C PHE A 3 18.22 0.32 -28.70
N LEU A 4 17.56 -0.49 -29.52
CA LEU A 4 16.88 -0.05 -30.73
C LEU A 4 15.38 0.09 -30.45
N PHE A 5 14.89 1.32 -30.36
CA PHE A 5 13.46 1.62 -30.15
C PHE A 5 12.75 2.16 -31.39
N ALA A 6 13.49 2.67 -32.37
CA ALA A 6 12.96 3.16 -33.63
C ALA A 6 13.76 2.63 -34.82
N THR A 7 13.09 2.42 -35.96
CA THR A 7 13.77 2.09 -37.22
C THR A 7 12.97 2.71 -38.39
N PRO A 8 13.50 3.76 -39.07
CA PRO A 8 14.76 4.45 -38.78
C PRO A 8 14.68 5.29 -37.48
N SER A 9 15.80 5.42 -36.77
CA SER A 9 15.96 6.35 -35.65
C SER A 9 16.56 7.68 -36.14
N ASP A 10 16.11 8.81 -35.59
CA ASP A 10 16.56 10.16 -35.94
C ASP A 10 17.27 10.88 -34.78
N VAL A 11 17.45 10.19 -33.65
CA VAL A 11 18.21 10.65 -32.49
C VAL A 11 18.84 9.47 -31.73
N THR A 12 20.05 9.68 -31.21
CA THR A 12 20.72 8.75 -30.31
C THR A 12 20.87 9.40 -28.93
N LEU A 13 20.30 8.78 -27.90
CA LEU A 13 20.50 9.20 -26.51
C LEU A 13 21.59 8.33 -25.87
N THR A 14 22.64 8.96 -25.37
CA THR A 14 23.69 8.31 -24.58
C THR A 14 23.34 8.43 -23.10
N VAL A 15 23.01 7.33 -22.45
CA VAL A 15 22.77 7.29 -21.00
C VAL A 15 24.03 6.84 -20.30
N ILE A 16 24.48 7.64 -19.33
CA ILE A 16 25.63 7.35 -18.48
C ILE A 16 25.12 7.12 -17.06
N GLU A 17 25.19 5.85 -16.64
CA GLU A 17 24.91 5.43 -15.27
C GLU A 17 26.20 5.53 -14.46
N GLU A 18 26.18 6.45 -13.50
CA GLU A 18 27.29 6.68 -12.58
C GLU A 18 27.36 5.54 -11.55
N PRO A 19 28.57 5.10 -11.16
CA PRO A 19 28.73 4.01 -10.21
C PRO A 19 28.06 4.35 -8.88
N SER A 20 27.35 3.38 -8.30
CA SER A 20 26.97 3.45 -6.89
C SER A 20 28.21 3.22 -6.03
N ASP A 21 28.26 3.77 -4.81
CA ASP A 21 29.42 3.65 -3.89
C ASP A 21 29.85 2.20 -3.60
N ASN A 22 29.00 1.20 -3.90
CA ASN A 22 29.25 -0.22 -3.69
C ASN A 22 29.62 -1.00 -4.97
N ASP A 23 29.61 -0.39 -6.15
CA ASP A 23 29.96 -1.04 -7.42
C ASP A 23 31.40 -0.65 -7.79
N GLU A 24 32.19 -1.55 -8.40
CA GLU A 24 33.61 -1.34 -8.73
C GLU A 24 33.85 -0.16 -9.71
N ASN A 25 33.66 1.09 -9.31
CA ASN A 25 34.03 2.36 -10.00
C ASN A 25 33.77 2.45 -11.52
N LYS A 26 32.95 1.56 -12.10
CA LYS A 26 32.76 1.46 -13.56
C LYS A 26 31.47 2.15 -13.93
N THR A 27 31.63 3.34 -14.50
CA THR A 27 30.60 4.02 -15.27
C THR A 27 30.06 3.08 -16.35
N LYS A 28 28.74 2.87 -16.38
CA LYS A 28 28.08 2.09 -17.42
C LYS A 28 27.48 3.05 -18.45
N THR A 29 27.58 2.68 -19.73
CA THR A 29 27.04 3.50 -20.83
C THR A 29 26.15 2.67 -21.74
N ALA A 30 25.01 3.25 -22.10
CA ALA A 30 24.09 2.68 -23.07
C ALA A 30 23.69 3.72 -24.12
N LEU A 31 23.53 3.26 -25.36
CA LEU A 31 22.99 4.03 -26.46
C LEU A 31 21.53 3.62 -26.67
N PHE A 32 20.68 4.60 -26.89
CA PHE A 32 19.26 4.43 -27.15
C PHE A 32 18.90 5.13 -28.45
N HIS A 33 18.57 4.34 -29.47
CA HIS A 33 18.15 4.83 -30.78
C HIS A 33 16.64 5.04 -30.76
N ALA A 34 16.22 6.30 -30.83
CA ALA A 34 14.86 6.73 -30.56
C ALA A 34 14.28 7.57 -31.72
N ASP A 35 12.99 7.85 -31.62
CA ASP A 35 12.22 8.75 -32.49
C ASP A 35 11.99 10.07 -31.75
N ARG A 36 12.58 11.15 -32.29
CA ARG A 36 12.49 12.50 -31.73
C ARG A 36 11.05 12.97 -31.61
N SER A 37 10.21 12.67 -32.61
CA SER A 37 8.81 13.11 -32.62
C SER A 37 8.02 12.48 -31.47
N LYS A 38 8.25 11.19 -31.19
CA LYS A 38 7.66 10.49 -30.04
C LYS A 38 8.15 11.07 -28.72
N LEU A 39 9.44 11.37 -28.60
CA LEU A 39 10.01 12.01 -27.41
C LEU A 39 9.36 13.39 -27.16
N ILE A 40 9.29 14.25 -28.17
CA ILE A 40 8.66 15.59 -28.07
C ILE A 40 7.19 15.47 -27.66
N ALA A 41 6.43 14.60 -28.31
CA ALA A 41 5.01 14.38 -27.99
C ALA A 41 4.83 13.77 -26.58
N SER A 42 5.85 13.09 -26.06
CA SER A 42 5.78 12.42 -24.76
C SER A 42 5.94 13.37 -23.58
N SER A 43 6.80 14.40 -23.70
CA SER A 43 7.25 15.21 -22.57
C SER A 43 7.66 16.65 -22.96
N PRO A 44 7.26 17.66 -22.15
CA PRO A 44 7.74 19.04 -22.29
C PRO A 44 9.26 19.20 -22.12
N PHE A 45 9.91 18.29 -21.39
CA PHE A 45 11.37 18.30 -21.28
C PHE A 45 12.02 18.04 -22.63
N PHE A 46 11.58 16.97 -23.32
CA PHE A 46 12.12 16.60 -24.62
C PHE A 46 11.73 17.63 -25.68
N GLU A 47 10.52 18.18 -25.64
CA GLU A 47 10.13 19.32 -26.49
C GLU A 47 11.12 20.48 -26.40
N ARG A 48 11.47 20.92 -25.18
CA ARG A 48 12.45 22.00 -24.99
C ARG A 48 13.85 21.59 -25.45
N MET A 49 14.26 20.37 -25.13
CA MET A 49 15.56 19.81 -25.48
C MET A 49 15.79 19.78 -27.00
N PHE A 50 14.75 19.47 -27.77
CA PHE A 50 14.79 19.37 -29.22
C PHE A 50 14.29 20.63 -29.96
N SER A 51 14.00 21.72 -29.23
CA SER A 51 13.57 22.98 -29.84
C SER A 51 14.73 23.71 -30.54
N SER A 52 14.41 24.43 -31.63
CA SER A 52 15.35 25.04 -32.58
C SER A 52 16.37 26.02 -31.99
N ARG A 53 16.19 26.49 -30.75
CA ARG A 53 17.21 27.28 -30.03
C ARG A 53 18.49 26.49 -29.71
N TRP A 54 18.44 25.15 -29.73
CA TRP A 54 19.56 24.27 -29.41
C TRP A 54 20.05 23.43 -30.60
N GLU A 55 19.38 23.52 -31.75
CA GLU A 55 19.73 22.79 -33.00
C GLU A 55 21.01 23.29 -33.68
N GLY A 56 21.57 24.42 -33.23
CA GLY A 56 22.71 25.09 -33.87
C GLY A 56 24.02 24.29 -33.95
N SER A 57 24.11 23.08 -33.36
CA SER A 57 25.32 22.26 -33.39
C SER A 57 25.28 21.05 -34.32
N GLY A 58 24.14 20.74 -34.98
CA GLY A 58 24.03 19.55 -35.84
C GLY A 58 24.28 18.22 -35.12
N ASN A 59 24.37 18.22 -33.79
CA ASN A 59 24.73 17.05 -33.00
C ASN A 59 23.43 16.37 -32.54
N HIS A 60 23.09 15.24 -33.16
CA HIS A 60 21.92 14.42 -32.81
C HIS A 60 22.19 13.46 -31.65
N ASP A 61 23.35 13.59 -31.01
CA ASP A 61 23.79 12.81 -29.87
C ASP A 61 23.63 13.61 -28.58
N HIS A 62 22.70 13.19 -27.73
CA HIS A 62 22.48 13.83 -26.45
C HIS A 62 22.86 12.91 -25.29
N THR A 63 23.63 13.43 -24.34
CA THR A 63 24.06 12.67 -23.16
C THR A 63 23.17 12.96 -21.96
N LEU A 64 22.63 11.90 -21.36
CA LEU A 64 21.80 11.90 -20.16
C LEU A 64 22.58 11.27 -19.00
N ARG A 65 22.69 11.97 -17.87
CA ARG A 65 23.47 11.55 -16.67
C ARG A 65 22.60 11.47 -15.43
N GLY A 66 22.94 10.57 -14.52
CA GLY A 66 22.31 10.47 -13.19
C GLY A 66 21.04 9.59 -13.15
N ASP A 67 20.81 8.82 -14.21
CA ASP A 67 19.75 7.82 -14.33
C ASP A 67 20.37 6.43 -14.52
N THR A 68 19.61 5.39 -14.19
CA THR A 68 20.03 4.01 -14.47
C THR A 68 19.62 3.63 -15.89
N ILE A 69 20.43 2.78 -16.53
CA ILE A 69 20.15 2.26 -17.87
C ILE A 69 18.78 1.57 -17.89
N LYS A 70 18.46 0.79 -16.86
CA LYS A 70 17.19 0.06 -16.78
C LYS A 70 15.98 0.99 -16.58
N GLY A 71 16.12 2.02 -15.75
CA GLY A 71 15.06 3.02 -15.57
C GLY A 71 14.74 3.77 -16.87
N MET A 72 15.78 4.10 -17.64
CA MET A 72 15.67 4.73 -18.96
C MET A 72 15.11 3.77 -20.02
N GLU A 73 15.53 2.51 -20.02
CA GLU A 73 15.01 1.47 -20.92
C GLU A 73 13.49 1.33 -20.78
N VAL A 74 12.98 1.26 -19.55
CA VAL A 74 11.52 1.20 -19.30
C VAL A 74 10.82 2.45 -19.81
N MET A 75 11.31 3.63 -19.41
CA MET A 75 10.66 4.90 -19.74
C MET A 75 10.63 5.15 -21.24
N LEU A 76 11.76 4.97 -21.92
CA LEU A 76 11.89 5.15 -23.36
C LEU A 76 11.18 4.04 -24.12
N GLY A 77 11.22 2.80 -23.62
CA GLY A 77 10.48 1.68 -24.19
C GLY A 77 8.98 1.98 -24.25
N GLU A 78 8.38 2.48 -23.16
CA GLU A 78 6.96 2.86 -23.16
C GLU A 78 6.65 4.00 -24.15
N ILE A 79 7.51 5.03 -24.23
CA ILE A 79 7.35 6.13 -25.21
C ILE A 79 7.32 5.60 -26.65
N HIS A 80 8.08 4.53 -26.92
CA HIS A 80 8.23 3.97 -28.27
C HIS A 80 7.37 2.72 -28.52
N GLU A 81 6.55 2.31 -27.54
CA GLU A 81 5.73 1.10 -27.58
C GLU A 81 6.57 -0.19 -27.68
N VAL A 82 7.79 -0.17 -27.14
CA VAL A 82 8.68 -1.32 -27.04
C VAL A 82 8.58 -1.94 -25.66
N VAL A 83 8.05 -3.16 -25.62
CA VAL A 83 7.77 -3.88 -24.38
C VAL A 83 9.06 -4.26 -23.66
N THR A 84 9.28 -3.68 -22.48
CA THR A 84 10.33 -4.13 -21.56
C THR A 84 9.86 -5.37 -20.80
N LYS A 85 10.68 -6.42 -20.82
CA LYS A 85 10.39 -7.70 -20.17
C LYS A 85 10.32 -7.55 -18.63
N PRO A 86 9.17 -7.86 -17.99
CA PRO A 86 9.00 -7.68 -16.55
C PRO A 86 10.04 -8.39 -15.68
N GLU A 87 10.49 -9.58 -16.08
CA GLU A 87 11.47 -10.39 -15.35
C GLU A 87 12.85 -9.74 -15.24
N THR A 88 13.13 -8.72 -16.06
CA THR A 88 14.40 -7.99 -16.07
C THR A 88 14.38 -6.73 -15.20
N VAL A 89 13.23 -6.41 -14.59
CA VAL A 89 13.00 -5.19 -13.82
C VAL A 89 12.82 -5.54 -12.35
N SER A 90 13.75 -5.10 -11.52
CA SER A 90 13.64 -5.17 -10.06
C SER A 90 12.74 -4.04 -9.50
N VAL A 91 12.34 -4.15 -8.23
CA VAL A 91 11.64 -3.05 -7.55
C VAL A 91 12.50 -1.78 -7.48
N ALA A 92 13.83 -1.90 -7.38
CA ALA A 92 14.73 -0.75 -7.46
C ALA A 92 14.66 -0.07 -8.82
N ASP A 93 14.61 -0.85 -9.91
CA ASP A 93 14.44 -0.32 -11.25
C ASP A 93 13.13 0.44 -11.41
N VAL A 94 12.03 -0.05 -10.82
CA VAL A 94 10.75 0.69 -10.79
C VAL A 94 10.92 2.07 -10.14
N TRP A 95 11.65 2.15 -9.02
CA TRP A 95 11.94 3.43 -8.35
C TRP A 95 12.83 4.35 -9.18
N TYR A 96 13.81 3.82 -9.91
CA TYR A 96 14.60 4.60 -10.86
C TYR A 96 13.79 5.05 -12.08
N THR A 97 12.84 4.25 -12.56
CA THR A 97 11.88 4.66 -13.60
C THR A 97 11.03 5.83 -13.11
N ILE A 98 10.57 5.81 -11.86
CA ILE A 98 9.82 6.93 -11.27
C ILE A 98 10.71 8.19 -11.21
N LYS A 99 11.96 8.07 -10.78
CA LYS A 99 12.95 9.18 -10.80
C LYS A 99 13.11 9.75 -12.21
N ALA A 100 13.27 8.89 -13.22
CA ALA A 100 13.39 9.28 -14.62
C ALA A 100 12.11 10.01 -15.10
N CYS A 101 10.93 9.46 -14.86
CA CYS A 101 9.65 10.10 -15.23
C CYS A 101 9.53 11.51 -14.64
N ASN A 102 9.88 11.68 -13.37
CA ASN A 102 9.84 12.98 -12.71
C ASN A 102 10.86 13.97 -13.31
N LYS A 103 12.11 13.52 -13.48
CA LYS A 103 13.19 14.34 -14.06
C LYS A 103 12.85 14.80 -15.48
N TYR A 104 12.33 13.89 -16.28
CA TYR A 104 11.98 14.12 -17.67
C TYR A 104 10.53 14.55 -17.86
N GLN A 105 9.81 14.94 -16.80
CA GLN A 105 8.44 15.50 -16.88
C GLN A 105 7.47 14.64 -17.70
N LEU A 106 7.61 13.31 -17.61
CA LEU A 106 6.72 12.36 -18.26
C LEU A 106 5.50 12.11 -17.38
N ASP A 107 4.30 12.21 -17.95
CA ASP A 107 3.06 11.87 -17.24
C ASP A 107 3.09 10.38 -16.80
N PRO A 108 3.08 10.07 -15.50
CA PRO A 108 3.11 8.70 -14.98
C PRO A 108 2.00 7.81 -15.54
N LYS A 109 0.86 8.38 -15.92
CA LYS A 109 -0.26 7.63 -16.51
C LYS A 109 0.13 6.93 -17.81
N LYS A 110 1.11 7.46 -18.55
CA LYS A 110 1.64 6.82 -19.76
C LYS A 110 2.29 5.47 -19.45
N LEU A 111 2.86 5.28 -18.26
CA LEU A 111 3.50 4.03 -17.84
C LEU A 111 2.58 3.09 -17.04
N MET A 112 1.30 3.45 -16.84
CA MET A 112 0.35 2.63 -16.07
C MET A 112 0.20 1.23 -16.69
N GLY A 113 0.18 1.13 -18.03
CA GLY A 113 0.05 -0.12 -18.77
C GLY A 113 1.22 -1.08 -18.49
N TRP A 114 2.45 -0.58 -18.62
CA TRP A 114 3.66 -1.31 -18.25
C TRP A 114 3.67 -1.71 -16.77
N PHE A 115 3.39 -0.77 -15.86
CA PHE A 115 3.43 -1.04 -14.42
C PHE A 115 2.40 -2.10 -14.01
N ALA A 116 1.21 -2.10 -14.61
CA ALA A 116 0.20 -3.13 -14.40
C ALA A 116 0.67 -4.52 -14.87
N GLN A 117 1.38 -4.60 -16.00
CA GLN A 117 1.99 -5.84 -16.48
C GLN A 117 3.08 -6.34 -15.53
N TRP A 118 3.95 -5.44 -15.05
CA TRP A 118 4.99 -5.77 -14.09
C TRP A 118 4.41 -6.26 -12.75
N ILE A 119 3.38 -5.60 -12.22
CA ILE A 119 2.67 -6.05 -11.01
C ILE A 119 2.05 -7.44 -11.22
N LYS A 120 1.37 -7.67 -12.35
CA LYS A 120 0.75 -8.96 -12.67
C LYS A 120 1.78 -10.08 -12.74
N TRP A 121 2.92 -9.83 -13.40
CA TRP A 121 4.01 -10.79 -13.48
C TRP A 121 4.60 -11.08 -12.09
N THR A 122 4.92 -10.04 -11.33
CA THR A 122 5.48 -10.16 -9.97
C THR A 122 4.56 -10.95 -9.04
N TYR A 123 3.25 -10.70 -9.11
CA TYR A 123 2.25 -11.43 -8.33
C TYR A 123 2.17 -12.91 -8.68
N LYS A 124 2.29 -13.25 -9.97
CA LYS A 124 2.21 -14.63 -10.45
C LYS A 124 3.48 -15.42 -10.19
N GLU A 125 4.64 -14.85 -10.50
CA GLU A 125 5.92 -15.55 -10.50
C GLU A 125 6.64 -15.47 -9.14
N THR A 126 6.34 -14.45 -8.32
CA THR A 126 6.93 -14.29 -6.99
C THR A 126 5.87 -14.06 -5.89
N PRO A 127 4.88 -14.96 -5.72
CA PRO A 127 3.78 -14.76 -4.78
C PRO A 127 4.25 -14.58 -3.33
N ALA A 128 5.31 -15.29 -2.92
CA ALA A 128 5.86 -15.18 -1.57
C ALA A 128 6.39 -13.77 -1.24
N ARG A 129 6.85 -13.00 -2.24
CA ARG A 129 7.29 -11.60 -2.02
C ARG A 129 6.16 -10.71 -1.53
N TRP A 130 4.91 -11.01 -1.89
CA TRP A 130 3.78 -10.21 -1.44
C TRP A 130 3.45 -10.41 0.03
N GLU A 131 3.91 -11.51 0.65
CA GLU A 131 3.82 -11.74 2.09
C GLU A 131 4.89 -10.96 2.87
N ASP A 132 5.96 -10.53 2.21
CA ASP A 132 6.99 -9.68 2.81
C ASP A 132 6.49 -8.25 2.97
N TRP A 133 6.45 -7.76 4.20
CA TRP A 133 6.01 -6.41 4.50
C TRP A 133 7.00 -5.36 4.00
N ASP A 134 8.32 -5.64 3.91
CA ASP A 134 9.28 -4.69 3.33
C ASP A 134 9.03 -4.48 1.84
N PHE A 135 8.74 -5.55 1.12
CA PHE A 135 8.32 -5.45 -0.28
C PHE A 135 7.04 -4.61 -0.44
N ASN A 136 6.06 -4.78 0.45
CA ASN A 136 4.86 -3.95 0.45
C ASN A 136 5.17 -2.47 0.77
N ARG A 137 6.12 -2.18 1.66
CA ARG A 137 6.56 -0.79 1.95
C ARG A 137 7.20 -0.13 0.73
N GLN A 138 7.96 -0.91 -0.04
CA GLN A 138 8.61 -0.47 -1.29
C GLN A 138 7.61 -0.26 -2.43
N LEU A 139 6.49 -1.00 -2.47
CA LEU A 139 5.48 -0.88 -3.52
C LEU A 139 4.44 0.22 -3.29
N LEU A 140 4.31 0.71 -2.05
CA LEU A 140 3.26 1.66 -1.70
C LEU A 140 3.32 2.93 -2.56
N PHE A 141 4.51 3.54 -2.70
CA PHE A 141 4.70 4.72 -3.53
C PHE A 141 4.59 4.45 -5.03
N PRO A 142 5.25 3.42 -5.61
CA PRO A 142 5.03 3.06 -7.01
C PRO A 142 3.56 2.86 -7.38
N CYS A 143 2.78 2.17 -6.55
CA CYS A 143 1.36 1.96 -6.81
C CYS A 143 0.56 3.27 -6.82
N HIS A 144 0.96 4.24 -6.00
CA HIS A 144 0.38 5.58 -5.99
C HIS A 144 0.83 6.40 -7.21
N PHE A 145 2.14 6.42 -7.50
CA PHE A 145 2.73 7.22 -8.58
C PHE A 145 2.18 6.84 -9.96
N PHE A 146 2.06 5.54 -10.24
CA PHE A 146 1.50 5.03 -11.51
C PHE A 146 -0.04 4.89 -11.49
N ASP A 147 -0.71 5.39 -10.44
CA ASP A 147 -2.17 5.38 -10.30
C ASP A 147 -2.81 3.97 -10.40
N HIS A 148 -2.12 2.94 -9.87
CA HIS A 148 -2.56 1.55 -9.95
C HIS A 148 -3.44 1.16 -8.75
N ALA A 149 -4.71 1.54 -8.80
CA ALA A 149 -5.67 1.44 -7.68
C ALA A 149 -5.75 0.05 -7.00
N LYS A 150 -5.79 -1.05 -7.78
CA LYS A 150 -5.95 -2.40 -7.22
C LYS A 150 -4.74 -2.85 -6.39
N ALA A 151 -3.53 -2.60 -6.89
CA ALA A 151 -2.29 -2.92 -6.19
C ALA A 151 -2.12 -2.00 -4.97
N PHE A 152 -2.44 -0.71 -5.11
CA PHE A 152 -2.38 0.23 -4.00
C PHE A 152 -3.29 -0.20 -2.83
N GLN A 153 -4.53 -0.61 -3.13
CA GLN A 153 -5.46 -1.14 -2.14
C GLN A 153 -4.91 -2.41 -1.47
N LEU A 154 -4.39 -3.35 -2.26
CA LEU A 154 -3.83 -4.59 -1.73
C LEU A 154 -2.64 -4.34 -0.80
N VAL A 155 -1.67 -3.54 -1.24
CA VAL A 155 -0.45 -3.21 -0.50
C VAL A 155 -0.80 -2.48 0.80
N SER A 156 -1.64 -1.45 0.73
CA SER A 156 -2.07 -0.70 1.92
C SER A 156 -2.83 -1.58 2.93
N LYS A 157 -3.69 -2.49 2.47
CA LYS A 157 -4.34 -3.49 3.33
C LYS A 157 -3.29 -4.38 4.00
N ARG A 158 -2.39 -4.98 3.23
CA ARG A 158 -1.34 -5.87 3.76
C ARG A 158 -0.49 -5.17 4.81
N LEU A 159 -0.08 -3.92 4.56
CA LEU A 159 0.66 -3.15 5.55
C LEU A 159 -0.13 -2.96 6.85
N VAL A 160 -1.40 -2.56 6.78
CA VAL A 160 -2.23 -2.34 7.97
C VAL A 160 -2.37 -3.61 8.82
N TYR A 161 -2.59 -4.77 8.19
CA TYR A 161 -2.82 -6.03 8.89
C TYR A 161 -1.54 -6.76 9.31
N ASN A 162 -0.49 -6.77 8.47
CA ASN A 162 0.63 -7.70 8.58
C ASN A 162 1.96 -7.07 9.01
N MET A 163 2.10 -5.73 9.01
CA MET A 163 3.36 -5.10 9.41
C MET A 163 3.34 -4.80 10.93
N PRO A 164 4.41 -5.15 11.67
CA PRO A 164 4.53 -4.79 13.07
C PRO A 164 4.89 -3.31 13.24
N GLY A 165 4.72 -2.77 14.45
CA GLY A 165 5.21 -1.43 14.79
C GLY A 165 4.48 -0.28 14.07
N HIS A 166 5.24 0.68 13.54
CA HIS A 166 4.72 1.86 12.82
C HIS A 166 4.87 1.65 11.32
N ILE A 167 3.77 1.78 10.55
CA ILE A 167 3.86 1.64 9.09
C ILE A 167 4.49 2.89 8.47
N THR A 168 5.49 2.64 7.64
CA THR A 168 6.30 3.61 6.91
C THR A 168 6.59 3.07 5.52
N GLU A 169 6.71 3.97 4.54
CA GLU A 169 7.24 3.67 3.21
C GLU A 169 8.77 3.57 3.27
N ILE A 170 9.38 2.78 2.38
CA ILE A 170 10.84 2.76 2.16
C ILE A 170 11.17 2.72 0.68
N ALA A 171 12.28 3.33 0.31
CA ALA A 171 12.93 3.06 -0.96
C ALA A 171 13.67 1.72 -0.89
N PRO A 172 13.85 1.01 -2.03
CA PRO A 172 14.56 -0.26 -2.08
C PRO A 172 16.10 -0.10 -2.11
N THR A 173 16.62 1.12 -1.96
CA THR A 173 18.05 1.43 -2.01
C THR A 173 18.36 2.60 -1.08
N ASP A 174 19.52 2.51 -0.42
CA ASP A 174 20.11 3.58 0.41
C ASP A 174 21.22 4.34 -0.35
N SER A 175 21.30 4.16 -1.67
CA SER A 175 22.33 4.81 -2.50
C SER A 175 22.27 6.33 -2.35
N PRO A 176 23.37 7.01 -1.99
CA PRO A 176 23.37 8.46 -1.79
C PRO A 176 23.10 9.25 -3.09
N SER A 177 23.34 8.64 -4.25
CA SER A 177 22.97 9.18 -5.57
C SER A 177 21.47 9.08 -5.89
N PHE A 178 20.69 8.41 -5.03
CA PHE A 178 19.26 8.24 -5.16
C PHE A 178 18.54 8.99 -4.03
N VAL A 179 17.99 10.16 -4.37
CA VAL A 179 17.06 10.87 -3.48
C VAL A 179 15.65 10.38 -3.79
N PRO A 180 15.02 9.57 -2.91
CA PRO A 180 13.69 9.05 -3.16
C PRO A 180 12.64 10.17 -3.15
N MET A 181 11.67 10.04 -4.04
CA MET A 181 10.38 10.68 -3.83
C MET A 181 9.62 9.88 -2.78
N HIS A 182 8.84 10.58 -1.94
CA HIS A 182 8.12 9.98 -0.84
C HIS A 182 6.62 10.07 -1.04
N MET A 183 5.91 9.09 -0.47
CA MET A 183 4.49 9.19 -0.23
C MET A 183 4.18 10.43 0.61
N PRO A 184 3.06 11.11 0.32
CA PRO A 184 2.64 12.19 1.17
C PRO A 184 2.42 11.72 2.62
N PRO A 185 2.93 12.44 3.63
CA PRO A 185 2.92 11.97 5.02
C PRO A 185 1.52 11.60 5.55
N ILE A 186 0.48 12.30 5.08
CA ILE A 186 -0.91 12.03 5.43
C ILE A 186 -1.33 10.59 5.10
N VAL A 187 -0.75 9.96 4.08
CA VAL A 187 -1.07 8.56 3.74
C VAL A 187 -0.56 7.63 4.83
N MET A 188 0.68 7.82 5.32
CA MET A 188 1.20 7.03 6.44
C MET A 188 0.37 7.25 7.71
N GLN A 189 -0.05 8.49 7.97
CA GLN A 189 -0.92 8.81 9.10
C GLN A 189 -2.25 8.04 9.02
N GLN A 190 -2.90 8.03 7.86
CA GLN A 190 -4.17 7.33 7.66
C GLN A 190 -4.04 5.81 7.78
N LEU A 191 -2.95 5.23 7.26
CA LEU A 191 -2.68 3.80 7.41
C LEU A 191 -2.49 3.42 8.89
N ASN A 192 -1.71 4.21 9.64
CA ASN A 192 -1.53 3.97 11.08
C ASN A 192 -2.83 4.21 11.88
N ALA A 193 -3.66 5.18 11.48
CA ALA A 193 -4.98 5.41 12.07
C ALA A 193 -5.93 4.23 11.83
N ALA A 194 -5.97 3.70 10.60
CA ALA A 194 -6.75 2.50 10.27
C ALA A 194 -6.32 1.30 11.12
N ARG A 195 -5.01 1.07 11.28
CA ARG A 195 -4.47 0.04 12.17
C ARG A 195 -4.89 0.27 13.63
N GLY A 196 -4.79 1.51 14.11
CA GLY A 196 -5.26 1.88 15.45
C GLY A 196 -6.73 1.52 15.66
N ARG A 197 -7.58 1.82 14.68
CA ARG A 197 -9.01 1.50 14.70
C ARG A 197 -9.26 -0.01 14.75
N LEU A 198 -8.54 -0.82 13.97
CA LEU A 198 -8.65 -2.28 14.04
C LEU A 198 -8.36 -2.82 15.44
N ARG A 199 -7.34 -2.27 16.12
CA ARG A 199 -7.01 -2.64 17.50
C ARG A 199 -8.12 -2.24 18.47
N THR A 200 -8.71 -1.05 18.31
CA THR A 200 -9.86 -0.62 19.10
C THR A 200 -11.07 -1.55 18.91
N ILE A 201 -11.37 -1.95 17.66
CA ILE A 201 -12.47 -2.88 17.37
C ILE A 201 -12.19 -4.23 18.02
N LEU A 202 -10.99 -4.78 17.83
CA LEU A 202 -10.58 -6.04 18.45
C LEU A 202 -10.77 -6.01 19.98
N GLN A 203 -10.28 -4.95 20.64
CA GLN A 203 -10.42 -4.81 22.09
C GLN A 203 -11.90 -4.66 22.49
N ARG A 204 -12.65 -3.79 21.83
CA ARG A 204 -14.07 -3.58 22.14
C ARG A 204 -14.85 -4.89 21.98
N SER A 205 -14.76 -5.55 20.84
CA SER A 205 -15.58 -6.72 20.51
C SER A 205 -15.24 -7.94 21.38
N LEU A 206 -13.99 -8.07 21.87
CA LEU A 206 -13.64 -9.13 22.83
C LEU A 206 -14.15 -8.88 24.25
N PHE A 207 -14.41 -7.62 24.63
CA PHE A 207 -14.72 -7.22 26.01
C PHE A 207 -16.14 -6.66 26.23
N GLU A 208 -16.85 -6.26 25.18
CA GLU A 208 -18.22 -5.76 25.31
C GLU A 208 -19.13 -6.78 26.01
N ASP A 209 -19.00 -8.06 25.62
CA ASP A 209 -19.75 -9.15 26.22
C ASP A 209 -19.29 -9.52 27.64
N VAL A 210 -18.05 -9.18 27.98
CA VAL A 210 -17.53 -9.28 29.36
C VAL A 210 -18.17 -8.20 30.22
N ASN A 211 -18.24 -6.96 29.75
CA ASN A 211 -18.86 -5.86 30.49
C ASN A 211 -20.34 -6.14 30.74
N VAL A 212 -21.08 -6.60 29.72
CA VAL A 212 -22.48 -7.01 29.87
C VAL A 212 -22.62 -8.11 30.92
N ALA A 213 -21.72 -9.10 30.95
CA ALA A 213 -21.75 -10.17 31.94
C ALA A 213 -21.45 -9.65 33.36
N ILE A 214 -20.52 -8.72 33.52
CA ILE A 214 -20.20 -8.09 34.81
C ILE A 214 -21.39 -7.30 35.35
N ASP A 215 -22.04 -6.52 34.49
CA ASP A 215 -23.14 -5.63 34.88
C ASP A 215 -24.43 -6.40 35.23
N SER A 216 -24.66 -7.55 34.57
CA SER A 216 -25.92 -8.29 34.68
C SER A 216 -25.85 -9.55 35.55
N ALA A 217 -24.67 -10.15 35.74
CA ALA A 217 -24.58 -11.41 36.46
C ALA A 217 -24.71 -11.23 37.98
N ARG A 218 -25.59 -12.04 38.57
CA ARG A 218 -25.79 -12.12 40.02
C ARG A 218 -25.40 -13.49 40.61
N CYS A 219 -24.73 -14.33 39.83
CA CYS A 219 -24.27 -15.65 40.27
C CYS A 219 -22.77 -15.67 40.50
N ASP A 220 -22.33 -16.46 41.47
CA ASP A 220 -20.91 -16.76 41.71
C ASP A 220 -20.25 -17.49 40.51
N CYS A 221 -21.07 -18.08 39.64
CA CYS A 221 -20.61 -18.78 38.46
C CYS A 221 -20.01 -17.86 37.38
N ALA A 222 -20.41 -16.59 37.34
CA ALA A 222 -19.97 -15.64 36.32
C ALA A 222 -18.49 -15.30 36.46
N ALA A 223 -18.01 -15.07 37.68
CA ALA A 223 -16.59 -14.80 37.94
C ALA A 223 -15.68 -15.92 37.42
N ARG A 224 -16.05 -17.20 37.66
CA ARG A 224 -15.28 -18.35 37.18
C ARG A 224 -15.31 -18.47 35.65
N ASN A 225 -16.44 -18.15 35.05
CA ASN A 225 -16.64 -18.21 33.61
C ASN A 225 -15.80 -17.13 32.89
N LEU A 226 -15.87 -15.88 33.35
CA LEU A 226 -15.06 -14.77 32.88
C LEU A 226 -13.56 -15.02 33.07
N PHE A 227 -13.16 -15.53 34.24
CA PHE A 227 -11.77 -15.90 34.49
C PHE A 227 -11.29 -16.98 33.50
N SER A 228 -12.13 -17.97 33.21
CA SER A 228 -11.78 -19.04 32.25
C SER A 228 -11.67 -18.52 30.82
N TYR A 229 -12.54 -17.59 30.42
CA TYR A 229 -12.45 -16.89 29.14
C TYR A 229 -11.13 -16.11 29.02
N MET A 230 -10.82 -15.27 30.02
CA MET A 230 -9.58 -14.49 30.06
C MET A 230 -8.34 -15.37 30.08
N ARG A 231 -8.38 -16.49 30.82
CA ARG A 231 -7.30 -17.49 30.86
C ARG A 231 -7.10 -18.15 29.49
N GLU A 232 -8.17 -18.42 28.77
CA GLU A 232 -8.10 -19.02 27.44
C GLU A 232 -7.53 -18.04 26.41
N LEU A 233 -7.97 -16.77 26.42
CA LEU A 233 -7.34 -15.71 25.63
C LEU A 233 -5.84 -15.57 25.93
N HIS A 234 -5.48 -15.61 27.22
CA HIS A 234 -4.09 -15.57 27.64
C HIS A 234 -3.29 -16.77 27.11
N ARG A 235 -3.86 -17.99 27.17
CA ARG A 235 -3.22 -19.23 26.67
C ARG A 235 -2.85 -19.14 25.20
N ILE A 236 -3.72 -18.56 24.38
CA ILE A 236 -3.47 -18.38 22.95
C ILE A 236 -2.60 -17.15 22.64
N GLY A 237 -2.12 -16.42 23.66
CA GLY A 237 -1.26 -15.25 23.48
C GLY A 237 -2.02 -14.03 22.94
N VAL A 238 -3.33 -13.94 23.20
CA VAL A 238 -4.16 -12.76 22.91
C VAL A 238 -4.41 -12.02 24.21
N ARG A 239 -3.75 -10.87 24.36
CA ARG A 239 -3.84 -10.02 25.54
C ARG A 239 -4.24 -8.61 25.10
N PRO A 240 -5.54 -8.34 24.91
CA PRO A 240 -5.94 -7.09 24.25
C PRO A 240 -5.74 -5.84 25.12
N LEU A 241 -5.43 -6.02 26.41
CA LEU A 241 -5.10 -4.96 27.36
C LEU A 241 -3.58 -4.76 27.55
N ASP A 242 -2.76 -5.55 26.85
CA ASP A 242 -1.31 -5.48 26.96
C ASP A 242 -0.76 -4.32 26.12
N SER A 243 0.18 -3.55 26.66
CA SER A 243 0.89 -2.50 25.92
C SER A 243 1.63 -3.06 24.71
N ASP A 244 1.98 -4.34 24.75
CA ASP A 244 2.70 -5.03 23.67
C ASP A 244 1.79 -5.48 22.52
N ILE A 245 0.47 -5.25 22.61
CA ILE A 245 -0.44 -5.45 21.47
C ILE A 245 0.00 -4.65 20.24
N HIS A 246 0.69 -3.52 20.47
CA HIS A 246 1.21 -2.66 19.42
C HIS A 246 2.41 -3.25 18.66
N LYS A 247 3.12 -4.22 19.26
CA LYS A 247 4.26 -4.92 18.67
C LYS A 247 3.83 -6.05 17.74
N ASN A 248 2.63 -6.61 17.95
CA ASN A 248 2.10 -7.67 17.12
C ASN A 248 1.38 -7.12 15.88
N CYS A 249 1.40 -7.90 14.81
CA CYS A 249 0.57 -7.68 13.64
C CYS A 249 -0.89 -7.99 13.98
N VAL A 250 -1.83 -7.31 13.30
CA VAL A 250 -3.26 -7.56 13.52
C VAL A 250 -3.63 -8.98 13.06
N SER A 251 -3.03 -9.44 11.95
CA SER A 251 -3.20 -10.80 11.44
C SER A 251 -2.75 -11.87 12.44
N ASP A 252 -1.59 -11.72 13.08
CA ASP A 252 -1.11 -12.65 14.11
C ASP A 252 -2.12 -12.83 15.25
N ILE A 253 -2.75 -11.72 15.67
CA ILE A 253 -3.77 -11.76 16.73
C ILE A 253 -5.01 -12.50 16.24
N ILE A 254 -5.49 -12.20 15.02
CA ILE A 254 -6.63 -12.90 14.39
C ILE A 254 -6.34 -14.41 14.25
N ASP A 255 -5.11 -14.77 13.90
CA ASP A 255 -4.67 -16.15 13.76
C ASP A 255 -4.59 -16.87 15.10
N ARG A 256 -4.07 -16.23 16.15
CA ARG A 256 -4.11 -16.79 17.51
C ARG A 256 -5.53 -17.03 18.00
N LEU A 257 -6.46 -16.11 17.70
CA LEU A 257 -7.89 -16.29 18.00
C LEU A 257 -8.51 -17.53 17.32
N LYS A 258 -7.94 -18.07 16.22
CA LYS A 258 -8.38 -19.35 15.64
C LYS A 258 -8.23 -20.52 16.61
N ASN A 259 -7.27 -20.43 17.53
CA ASN A 259 -6.93 -21.50 18.46
C ASN A 259 -7.73 -21.44 19.76
N PHE A 260 -8.72 -20.56 19.87
CA PHE A 260 -9.58 -20.43 21.05
C PHE A 260 -10.44 -21.68 21.23
N ASP A 261 -10.38 -22.29 22.42
CA ASP A 261 -11.07 -23.53 22.73
C ASP A 261 -12.12 -23.35 23.86
N ASP A 262 -13.40 -23.31 23.46
CA ASP A 262 -14.55 -23.19 24.37
C ASP A 262 -14.67 -24.40 25.32
N ASP A 263 -14.17 -25.57 24.92
CA ASP A 263 -14.23 -26.77 25.75
C ASP A 263 -13.39 -26.62 27.01
N LYS A 264 -12.28 -25.86 26.94
CA LYS A 264 -11.43 -25.58 28.10
C LYS A 264 -12.16 -24.75 29.16
N ILE A 265 -13.16 -23.97 28.74
CA ILE A 265 -14.03 -23.19 29.62
C ILE A 265 -15.12 -24.11 30.17
N THR A 266 -15.89 -24.77 29.32
CA THR A 266 -17.08 -25.57 29.70
C THR A 266 -16.77 -26.85 30.49
N LYS A 267 -15.59 -27.45 30.31
CA LYS A 267 -15.11 -28.61 31.10
C LYS A 267 -14.66 -28.23 32.51
N SER A 268 -14.28 -26.97 32.73
CA SER A 268 -13.88 -26.47 34.04
C SER A 268 -15.06 -26.09 34.96
N HIS A 269 -16.29 -26.13 34.43
CA HIS A 269 -17.50 -25.79 35.17
C HIS A 269 -18.19 -27.02 35.81
N PRO A 270 -18.58 -26.95 37.09
CA PRO A 270 -19.46 -27.96 37.67
C PRO A 270 -20.84 -27.97 36.97
N ALA A 271 -21.54 -29.10 36.99
CA ALA A 271 -22.81 -29.30 36.26
C ALA A 271 -23.92 -28.28 36.62
N SER A 272 -23.83 -27.62 37.78
CA SER A 272 -24.71 -26.52 38.21
C SER A 272 -24.47 -25.21 37.45
N ALA A 273 -23.22 -24.91 37.05
CA ALA A 273 -22.87 -23.71 36.28
C ALA A 273 -23.25 -23.83 34.80
N ARG A 274 -23.35 -25.06 34.26
CA ARG A 274 -23.82 -25.32 32.88
C ARG A 274 -25.28 -24.95 32.63
N ARG A 275 -26.08 -24.81 33.69
CA ARG A 275 -27.52 -24.48 33.64
C ARG A 275 -27.82 -22.99 33.93
N CYS A 276 -26.80 -22.16 34.15
CA CYS A 276 -27.01 -20.74 34.38
C CYS A 276 -27.15 -20.00 33.04
N ASN A 277 -28.34 -19.46 32.77
CA ASN A 277 -28.61 -18.69 31.54
C ASN A 277 -27.73 -17.45 31.39
N ALA A 278 -27.26 -16.86 32.51
CA ALA A 278 -26.32 -15.74 32.49
C ALA A 278 -24.86 -16.18 32.17
N CYS A 279 -24.53 -17.47 32.31
CA CYS A 279 -23.19 -18.01 32.08
C CYS A 279 -23.12 -19.00 30.91
N SER A 280 -24.23 -19.27 30.23
CA SER A 280 -24.31 -20.15 29.05
C SER A 280 -23.91 -19.43 27.75
N ARG A 281 -23.23 -18.28 27.84
CA ARG A 281 -22.79 -17.52 26.68
C ARG A 281 -21.67 -18.25 25.97
N SER A 282 -21.75 -18.35 24.65
CA SER A 282 -20.70 -18.99 23.85
C SER A 282 -19.60 -17.98 23.55
N TRP A 283 -18.50 -18.04 24.30
CA TRP A 283 -17.33 -17.19 24.06
C TRP A 283 -16.70 -17.47 22.71
N LYS A 284 -16.77 -18.71 22.24
CA LYS A 284 -16.38 -19.05 20.86
C LYS A 284 -17.11 -18.20 19.82
N ARG A 285 -18.42 -17.96 19.97
CA ARG A 285 -19.16 -17.08 19.04
C ARG A 285 -18.66 -15.64 19.11
N VAL A 286 -18.34 -15.13 20.30
CA VAL A 286 -17.78 -13.78 20.50
C VAL A 286 -16.43 -13.64 19.78
N VAL A 287 -15.55 -14.63 19.96
CA VAL A 287 -14.24 -14.69 19.32
C VAL A 287 -14.36 -14.81 17.80
N GLU A 288 -15.21 -15.70 17.29
CA GLU A 288 -15.45 -15.87 15.85
C GLU A 288 -16.11 -14.64 15.21
N HIS A 289 -16.99 -13.94 15.93
CA HIS A 289 -17.55 -12.68 15.48
C HIS A 289 -16.48 -11.60 15.40
N THR A 290 -15.70 -11.42 16.47
CA THR A 290 -14.61 -10.43 16.52
C THR A 290 -13.60 -10.65 15.39
N ARG A 291 -13.19 -11.90 15.15
CA ARG A 291 -12.28 -12.23 14.05
C ARG A 291 -12.83 -11.77 12.70
N ARG A 292 -14.09 -12.12 12.41
CA ARG A 292 -14.74 -11.75 11.14
C ARG A 292 -14.90 -10.24 11.00
N GLU A 293 -15.29 -9.55 12.07
CA GLU A 293 -15.43 -8.09 12.08
C GLU A 293 -14.10 -7.41 11.75
N VAL A 294 -13.02 -7.78 12.46
CA VAL A 294 -11.69 -7.17 12.26
C VAL A 294 -11.09 -7.52 10.89
N GLU A 295 -11.20 -8.78 10.45
CA GLU A 295 -10.65 -9.25 9.16
C GLU A 295 -11.32 -8.59 7.94
N SER A 296 -12.61 -8.25 8.06
CA SER A 296 -13.39 -7.65 6.96
C SER A 296 -13.50 -6.12 7.04
N TYR A 297 -13.05 -5.49 8.13
CA TYR A 297 -13.25 -4.06 8.37
C TYR A 297 -12.59 -3.17 7.32
N PHE A 298 -11.29 -3.34 7.05
CA PHE A 298 -10.52 -2.43 6.19
C PHE A 298 -10.03 -3.14 4.92
N HIS A 299 -10.33 -2.57 3.76
CA HIS A 299 -9.97 -3.18 2.48
C HIS A 299 -8.67 -2.64 1.89
N GLY A 300 -8.00 -1.69 2.56
CA GLY A 300 -6.92 -0.88 1.97
C GLY A 300 -7.41 0.52 1.64
N LEU A 301 -6.49 1.44 1.34
CA LEU A 301 -6.83 2.79 0.87
C LEU A 301 -7.26 2.75 -0.61
N CYS A 302 -8.03 3.75 -1.02
CA CYS A 302 -8.56 3.90 -2.37
C CYS A 302 -8.05 5.20 -3.01
N LEU A 303 -7.30 5.08 -4.11
CA LEU A 303 -6.78 6.24 -4.86
C LEU A 303 -7.91 7.13 -5.37
N ASP A 304 -9.01 6.54 -5.85
CA ASP A 304 -10.14 7.32 -6.37
C ASP A 304 -10.83 8.12 -5.28
N CYS A 305 -10.95 7.55 -4.07
CA CYS A 305 -11.42 8.30 -2.91
C CYS A 305 -10.44 9.44 -2.60
N MET A 306 -9.14 9.14 -2.49
CA MET A 306 -8.08 10.13 -2.21
C MET A 306 -8.11 11.33 -3.15
N GLN A 307 -8.43 11.12 -4.43
CA GLN A 307 -8.49 12.15 -5.46
C GLN A 307 -9.85 12.87 -5.49
N ASN A 308 -10.95 12.14 -5.35
CA ASN A 308 -12.30 12.66 -5.57
C ASN A 308 -13.01 13.09 -4.27
N HIS A 309 -12.25 13.57 -3.27
CA HIS A 309 -12.89 14.05 -2.05
C HIS A 309 -13.76 15.27 -2.34
N PRO A 310 -15.01 15.23 -1.87
CA PRO A 310 -15.94 16.32 -2.07
C PRO A 310 -15.57 17.49 -1.12
N ASP A 311 -16.00 18.71 -1.45
CA ASP A 311 -15.54 19.93 -0.75
C ASP A 311 -16.07 20.04 0.70
N GLU A 312 -15.62 21.07 1.42
CA GLU A 312 -15.98 21.35 2.83
C GLU A 312 -17.50 21.55 3.04
N ASN A 313 -18.26 21.86 1.98
CA ASN A 313 -19.71 22.04 1.96
C ASN A 313 -20.47 20.82 1.42
N SER A 314 -19.78 19.73 1.16
CA SER A 314 -20.37 18.55 0.55
C SER A 314 -21.01 17.61 1.56
N GLU A 315 -21.83 16.69 1.04
CA GLU A 315 -22.47 15.59 1.75
C GLU A 315 -21.54 14.70 2.60
N TYR A 316 -20.22 14.90 2.59
CA TYR A 316 -19.28 14.24 3.50
C TYR A 316 -19.63 14.49 4.97
N TRP A 317 -20.06 15.71 5.30
CA TRP A 317 -20.53 16.08 6.66
C TRP A 317 -22.04 15.96 6.84
N ALA A 318 -22.78 15.61 5.78
CA ALA A 318 -24.22 15.41 5.87
C ALA A 318 -24.50 14.07 6.57
N LEU A 319 -24.35 14.07 7.90
CA LEU A 319 -24.65 12.94 8.81
C LEU A 319 -26.09 12.42 8.65
N ASN A 320 -26.95 13.14 7.93
CA ASN A 320 -28.36 12.81 7.68
C ASN A 320 -28.63 12.13 6.33
N ILE A 321 -27.63 11.92 5.47
CA ILE A 321 -27.81 11.22 4.19
C ILE A 321 -27.15 9.84 4.29
N PRO A 322 -27.92 8.75 4.41
CA PRO A 322 -27.36 7.41 4.40
C PRO A 322 -26.62 7.16 3.09
N ARG A 323 -25.30 7.00 3.15
CA ARG A 323 -24.53 6.48 2.02
C ARG A 323 -24.63 4.96 2.02
N TYR A 324 -25.46 4.43 1.13
CA TYR A 324 -25.61 2.98 0.97
C TYR A 324 -24.46 2.34 0.17
N VAL A 325 -23.69 3.13 -0.60
CA VAL A 325 -22.60 2.65 -1.47
C VAL A 325 -21.44 3.65 -1.44
N TYR A 326 -20.29 3.21 -0.90
CA TYR A 326 -19.10 4.06 -0.69
C TYR A 326 -18.10 4.03 -1.86
N ASP A 327 -18.22 3.05 -2.75
CA ASP A 327 -17.28 2.75 -3.84
C ASP A 327 -17.88 2.99 -5.25
N LYS A 328 -19.06 3.62 -5.34
CA LYS A 328 -19.84 3.75 -6.59
C LYS A 328 -19.06 4.35 -7.76
N THR A 329 -18.14 5.27 -7.49
CA THR A 329 -17.31 5.97 -8.49
C THR A 329 -15.86 5.49 -8.50
N CYS A 330 -15.54 4.40 -7.79
CA CYS A 330 -14.18 3.91 -7.62
C CYS A 330 -13.92 2.72 -8.57
N ARG A 331 -12.66 2.59 -9.01
CA ARG A 331 -12.15 1.47 -9.83
C ARG A 331 -12.06 0.16 -9.05
N ILE A 332 -12.19 0.22 -7.73
CA ILE A 332 -12.07 -0.90 -6.80
C ILE A 332 -13.26 -0.92 -5.86
N ARG A 333 -13.67 -2.12 -5.42
CA ARG A 333 -14.72 -2.26 -4.42
C ARG A 333 -14.20 -2.04 -3.02
N HIS A 334 -14.98 -1.36 -2.19
CA HIS A 334 -14.67 -1.17 -0.77
C HIS A 334 -15.86 -0.67 0.05
N GLY A 335 -15.78 -0.86 1.37
CA GLY A 335 -16.76 -0.33 2.32
C GLY A 335 -16.42 1.07 2.85
N GLU A 336 -17.22 1.48 3.83
CA GLU A 336 -17.08 2.75 4.56
C GLU A 336 -15.68 2.96 5.14
N PRO A 337 -15.01 1.99 5.81
CA PRO A 337 -13.73 2.28 6.45
C PRO A 337 -12.64 2.67 5.44
N THR A 338 -12.60 2.02 4.28
CA THR A 338 -11.69 2.41 3.20
C THR A 338 -11.98 3.82 2.72
N TRP A 339 -13.25 4.17 2.50
CA TRP A 339 -13.63 5.51 2.07
C TRP A 339 -13.20 6.56 3.11
N TYR A 340 -13.48 6.31 4.38
CA TYR A 340 -13.14 7.20 5.50
C TYR A 340 -11.63 7.41 5.64
N PHE A 341 -10.84 6.34 5.72
CA PHE A 341 -9.37 6.46 5.88
C PHE A 341 -8.67 6.95 4.61
N SER A 342 -9.33 6.86 3.45
CA SER A 342 -8.81 7.46 2.21
C SER A 342 -8.97 8.97 2.19
N PHE A 343 -9.61 9.59 3.19
CA PHE A 343 -9.72 11.04 3.35
C PHE A 343 -8.37 11.71 3.64
N MET A 344 -7.94 12.58 2.74
CA MET A 344 -6.61 13.22 2.77
C MET A 344 -6.63 14.64 3.37
N GLY A 345 -7.74 15.05 3.98
CA GLY A 345 -7.89 16.40 4.54
C GLY A 345 -8.29 17.45 3.49
N ARG A 346 -8.22 18.73 3.87
CA ARG A 346 -8.72 19.87 3.08
C ARG A 346 -8.06 20.01 1.70
N ARG A 347 -8.78 20.56 0.71
CA ARG A 347 -8.27 20.83 -0.66
C ARG A 347 -7.10 21.82 -0.72
N ASP A 348 -6.98 22.75 0.23
CA ASP A 348 -5.86 23.71 0.32
C ASP A 348 -4.57 23.09 0.88
N ARG A 349 -4.70 21.97 1.62
CA ARG A 349 -3.60 21.17 2.17
C ARG A 349 -3.43 19.83 1.47
N ASN A 350 -4.20 19.59 0.41
CA ASN A 350 -4.13 18.36 -0.36
C ASN A 350 -2.83 18.36 -1.18
N PRO A 351 -1.87 17.46 -0.90
CA PRO A 351 -0.61 17.39 -1.63
C PRO A 351 -0.78 17.02 -3.12
N TYR A 352 -1.99 16.59 -3.52
CA TYR A 352 -2.30 16.16 -4.89
C TYR A 352 -2.81 17.27 -5.80
N ARG A 353 -2.77 18.54 -5.36
CA ARG A 353 -2.99 19.68 -6.26
C ARG A 353 -1.75 19.90 -7.11
N MET A 354 -1.60 19.12 -8.19
CA MET A 354 -0.79 19.59 -9.32
C MET A 354 -1.49 20.83 -9.88
N GLN A 355 -0.73 21.92 -10.00
CA GLN A 355 -1.20 23.17 -10.61
C GLN A 355 -1.70 22.83 -12.02
N SER A 356 -3.02 22.88 -12.18
CA SER A 356 -3.71 22.90 -13.46
C SER A 356 -3.36 24.15 -14.26
#